data_AF-A0A536YRT3-F1
#
_entry.id   AF-A0A536YRT3-F1
#
_cell.length_a   1.000
_cell.length_b   1.000
_cell.length_c   1.000
_cell.angle_alpha   90.00
_cell.angle_beta   90.00
_cell.angle_gamma   90.00
#
_symmetry.space_group_name_H-M   'P 1'
#
loop_
_entity.id
_entity.type
_entity.pdbx_description
1 polymer ?
#
loop_
_entity_poly.entity_id
_entity_poly.type
_entity_poly.pdbx_seq_one_letter_code
_entity_poly.pdbx_strand_id
1 'polypeptide(L)'
;MEPELRPVPNDSRSRWTMPTPSVEQVAVAPNQVLRNTYWLLALSMLPTVAGAFVGMSLNFAAYFHASPIMAPLLMFGAMIGSLFVVAALRNTGWGVVAVFGFTFIAGLMLAPTLQFAAGLKNGGQLVALAGGMTAAVF
;
A
#
# COMPACT_ATOMS: atom_id res chain seq x y z
N MET A 1 -32.15 55.98 -37.09
CA MET A 1 -32.50 54.74 -36.38
C MET A 1 -31.75 54.76 -35.07
N GLU A 2 -32.29 55.45 -34.07
CA GLU A 2 -31.71 55.38 -32.73
C GLU A 2 -32.03 54.01 -32.13
N PRO A 3 -31.02 53.26 -31.68
CA PRO A 3 -31.25 52.03 -30.95
C PRO A 3 -31.84 52.40 -29.58
N GLU A 4 -33.13 52.09 -29.37
CA GLU A 4 -33.75 52.15 -28.05
C GLU A 4 -33.03 51.17 -27.12
N LEU A 5 -32.28 51.72 -26.17
CA LEU A 5 -31.73 50.96 -25.05
C LEU A 5 -32.87 50.62 -24.10
N ARG A 6 -33.48 49.45 -24.29
CA ARG A 6 -34.39 48.87 -23.31
C ARG A 6 -33.59 48.56 -22.03
N PRO A 7 -33.89 49.17 -20.89
CA PRO A 7 -33.20 48.87 -19.64
C PRO A 7 -33.46 47.41 -19.26
N VAL A 8 -32.39 46.65 -19.01
CA VAL A 8 -32.50 45.31 -18.41
C VAL A 8 -32.88 45.50 -16.95
N PRO A 9 -34.04 44.98 -16.49
CA PRO A 9 -34.38 45.02 -15.07
C PRO A 9 -33.30 44.28 -14.27
N ASN A 10 -32.61 44.99 -13.38
CA ASN A 10 -31.74 44.39 -12.37
C ASN A 10 -32.62 43.78 -11.28
N ASP A 11 -33.25 42.66 -11.60
CA ASP A 11 -33.85 41.81 -10.61
C ASP A 11 -32.74 40.94 -10.01
N SER A 12 -32.17 41.37 -8.89
CA SER A 12 -31.35 40.50 -8.04
C SER A 12 -32.15 39.33 -7.43
N ARG A 13 -33.40 39.14 -7.89
CA ARG A 13 -34.36 38.11 -7.50
C ARG A 13 -34.37 36.90 -8.44
N SER A 14 -33.85 37.00 -9.67
CA SER A 14 -33.37 35.84 -10.43
C SER A 14 -31.98 35.40 -9.93
N ARG A 15 -31.83 35.41 -8.60
CA ARG A 15 -30.73 34.80 -7.88
C ARG A 15 -30.83 33.32 -8.15
N TRP A 16 -30.15 32.87 -9.21
CA TRP A 16 -29.91 31.49 -9.58
C TRP A 16 -30.03 30.63 -8.34
N THR A 17 -31.20 30.01 -8.15
CA THR A 17 -31.35 28.93 -7.19
C THR A 17 -30.62 27.78 -7.84
N MET A 18 -29.28 27.83 -7.72
CA MET A 18 -28.49 26.62 -7.72
C MET A 18 -29.21 25.73 -6.74
N PRO A 19 -29.65 24.52 -7.14
CA PRO A 19 -30.01 23.52 -6.18
C PRO A 19 -28.83 23.52 -5.20
N THR A 20 -29.03 24.03 -3.99
CA THR A 20 -28.08 23.79 -2.91
C THR A 20 -28.03 22.28 -2.91
N PRO A 21 -26.90 21.65 -3.33
CA PRO A 21 -26.79 20.24 -3.06
C PRO A 21 -27.09 20.15 -1.57
N SER A 22 -28.11 19.40 -1.19
CA SER A 22 -28.24 18.98 0.18
C SER A 22 -26.96 18.18 0.41
N VAL A 23 -25.96 18.89 0.91
CA VAL A 23 -24.63 18.39 1.20
C VAL A 23 -24.81 17.46 2.41
N GLU A 24 -25.43 16.33 2.16
CA GLU A 24 -24.93 15.07 2.65
C GLU A 24 -23.74 14.65 1.76
N GLN A 25 -22.91 15.61 1.30
CA GLN A 25 -21.51 15.28 1.12
C GLN A 25 -21.06 14.97 2.53
N VAL A 26 -20.80 13.69 2.78
CA VAL A 26 -19.92 13.28 3.85
C VAL A 26 -18.66 14.12 3.67
N ALA A 27 -18.58 15.26 4.37
CA ALA A 27 -17.40 16.08 4.44
C ALA A 27 -16.41 15.25 5.25
N VAL A 28 -15.78 14.28 4.58
CA VAL A 28 -14.66 13.52 5.10
C VAL A 28 -13.67 14.59 5.49
N ALA A 29 -13.52 14.82 6.80
CA ALA A 29 -12.57 15.80 7.30
C ALA A 29 -11.25 15.53 6.58
N PRO A 30 -10.53 16.53 6.04
CA PRO A 30 -9.35 16.30 5.20
C PRO A 30 -8.30 15.40 5.88
N ASN A 31 -8.28 15.38 7.21
CA ASN A 31 -7.40 14.52 8.02
C ASN A 31 -7.83 13.05 8.11
N GLN A 32 -9.06 12.71 7.74
CA GLN A 32 -9.61 11.35 7.85
C GLN A 32 -9.05 10.42 6.78
N VAL A 33 -8.88 10.90 5.54
CA VAL A 33 -8.21 10.11 4.48
C VAL A 33 -6.74 9.93 4.82
N LEU A 34 -6.06 10.99 5.25
CA LEU A 34 -4.66 10.91 5.71
C LEU A 34 -4.51 9.89 6.83
N ARG A 35 -5.35 9.97 7.88
CA ARG A 35 -5.30 9.02 8.99
C ARG A 35 -5.60 7.59 8.55
N ASN A 36 -6.56 7.38 7.66
CA ASN A 36 -6.84 6.04 7.12
C ASN A 36 -5.69 5.52 6.25
N THR A 37 -5.05 6.37 5.46
CA THR A 37 -3.86 6.03 4.69
C THR A 37 -2.71 5.65 5.62
N TYR A 38 -2.47 6.42 6.68
CA TYR A 38 -1.46 6.07 7.70
C TYR A 38 -1.80 4.77 8.43
N TRP A 39 -3.08 4.53 8.75
CA TRP A 39 -3.50 3.26 9.36
C TRP A 39 -3.28 2.06 8.45
N LEU A 40 -3.64 2.18 7.17
CA LEU A 40 -3.42 1.11 6.20
C LEU A 40 -1.93 0.89 5.92
N LEU A 41 -1.12 1.97 5.89
CA LEU A 41 0.32 1.90 5.76
C LEU A 41 0.95 1.16 6.96
N ALA A 42 0.60 1.56 8.19
CA ALA A 42 1.07 0.90 9.41
C ALA A 42 0.62 -0.57 9.48
N LEU A 43 -0.65 -0.85 9.13
CA LEU A 43 -1.13 -2.23 9.02
C LEU A 43 -0.36 -3.02 7.97
N SER A 44 0.06 -2.42 6.86
CA SER A 44 0.86 -3.11 5.84
C SER A 44 2.27 -3.53 6.32
N MET A 45 2.77 -2.98 7.44
CA MET A 45 4.02 -3.45 8.06
C MET A 45 3.86 -4.77 8.83
N LEU A 46 2.65 -5.11 9.27
CA LEU A 46 2.38 -6.40 9.93
C LEU A 46 2.68 -7.61 9.03
N PRO A 47 2.13 -7.70 7.80
CA PRO A 47 2.44 -8.81 6.90
C PRO A 47 3.91 -8.81 6.45
N THR A 48 4.60 -7.66 6.33
CA THR A 48 6.04 -7.67 5.98
C THR A 48 6.87 -8.29 7.10
N VAL A 49 6.64 -7.89 8.35
CA VAL A 49 7.36 -8.44 9.52
C VAL A 49 7.02 -9.92 9.71
N ALA A 50 5.75 -10.29 9.57
CA ALA A 50 5.32 -11.69 9.65
C ALA A 50 5.96 -12.54 8.54
N GLY A 51 6.00 -12.03 7.31
CA GLY A 51 6.66 -12.68 6.17
C GLY A 51 8.15 -12.84 6.39
N ALA A 52 8.85 -11.80 6.87
CA ALA A 52 10.26 -11.89 7.19
C ALA A 52 10.54 -12.90 8.30
N PHE A 53 9.72 -12.94 9.36
CA PHE A 53 9.85 -13.89 10.45
C PHE A 53 9.65 -15.35 10.00
N VAL A 54 8.58 -15.63 9.24
CA VAL A 54 8.35 -16.96 8.67
C VAL A 54 9.47 -17.30 7.70
N GLY A 55 9.92 -16.36 6.88
CA GLY A 55 10.97 -16.55 5.88
C GLY A 55 12.33 -16.87 6.51
N MET A 56 12.65 -16.30 7.67
CA MET A 56 13.86 -16.63 8.43
C MET A 56 13.91 -18.09 8.87
N SER A 57 12.75 -18.74 9.06
CA SER A 57 12.68 -20.18 9.37
C SER A 57 12.87 -21.08 8.14
N LEU A 58 12.76 -20.53 6.93
CA LEU A 58 12.95 -21.27 5.68
C LEU A 58 14.45 -21.34 5.35
N ASN A 59 14.93 -22.54 5.03
CA ASN A 59 16.33 -22.79 4.68
C ASN A 59 16.63 -22.41 3.21
N PHE A 60 16.50 -21.13 2.88
CA PHE A 60 16.78 -20.62 1.52
C PHE A 60 18.17 -21.01 1.02
N ALA A 61 19.20 -20.97 1.88
CA ALA A 61 20.55 -21.41 1.52
C ALA A 61 20.61 -22.85 0.98
N ALA A 62 19.84 -23.78 1.55
CA ALA A 62 19.77 -25.16 1.07
C ALA A 62 19.07 -25.25 -0.30
N TYR A 63 18.00 -24.48 -0.51
CA TYR A 63 17.30 -24.43 -1.80
C TYR A 63 18.15 -23.82 -2.91
N PHE A 64 18.91 -22.76 -2.61
CA PHE A 64 19.84 -22.13 -3.57
C PHE A 64 21.04 -23.04 -3.89
N HIS A 65 21.57 -23.80 -2.93
CA HIS A 65 22.62 -24.79 -3.19
C HIS A 65 22.12 -26.00 -3.99
N ALA A 66 20.91 -26.49 -3.71
CA ALA A 66 20.33 -27.64 -4.40
C ALA A 66 19.90 -27.31 -5.84
N SER A 67 19.38 -26.10 -6.08
CA SER A 67 19.04 -25.66 -7.43
C SER A 67 19.23 -24.14 -7.59
N PRO A 68 20.43 -23.71 -8.03
CA PRO A 68 20.78 -22.29 -8.12
C PRO A 68 19.96 -21.51 -9.15
N ILE A 69 19.34 -22.19 -10.12
CA ILE A 69 18.49 -21.57 -11.14
C ILE A 69 17.00 -21.63 -10.77
N MET A 70 16.51 -22.76 -10.23
CA MET A 70 15.08 -22.88 -9.93
C MET A 70 14.65 -22.08 -8.70
N ALA A 71 15.50 -21.96 -7.68
CA ALA A 71 15.17 -21.18 -6.48
C ALA A 71 14.82 -19.70 -6.80
N PRO A 72 15.67 -18.93 -7.51
CA PRO A 72 15.31 -17.57 -7.89
C PRO A 72 14.14 -17.52 -8.89
N LEU A 73 14.00 -18.48 -9.80
CA LEU A 73 12.85 -18.54 -10.72
C LEU A 73 11.52 -18.75 -9.98
N LEU A 74 11.49 -19.60 -8.96
CA LEU A 74 10.29 -19.80 -8.14
C LEU A 74 9.96 -18.55 -7.32
N MET A 75 10.97 -17.86 -6.79
CA MET A 75 10.79 -16.58 -6.09
C MET A 75 10.23 -15.50 -7.04
N PHE A 76 10.80 -15.36 -8.23
CA PHE A 76 10.29 -14.48 -9.28
C PHE A 76 8.88 -14.87 -9.71
N GLY A 77 8.63 -16.16 -9.94
CA GLY A 77 7.33 -16.68 -10.34
C GLY A 77 6.26 -16.44 -9.27
N ALA A 78 6.59 -16.62 -8.00
CA ALA A 78 5.69 -16.29 -6.89
C ALA A 78 5.37 -14.79 -6.87
N MET A 79 6.39 -13.93 -7.03
CA MET A 79 6.20 -12.49 -6.98
C MET A 79 5.38 -11.97 -8.17
N ILE A 80 5.75 -12.35 -9.39
CA ILE A 80 5.00 -12.01 -10.61
C ILE A 80 3.59 -12.62 -10.58
N GLY A 81 3.46 -13.88 -10.19
CA GLY A 81 2.17 -14.57 -10.04
C GLY A 81 1.24 -13.85 -9.06
N SER A 82 1.76 -13.43 -7.91
CA SER A 82 0.98 -12.68 -6.93
C SER A 82 0.52 -11.31 -7.43
N LEU A 83 1.30 -10.63 -8.29
CA LEU A 83 0.86 -9.39 -8.95
C LEU A 83 -0.35 -9.62 -9.86
N PHE A 84 -0.40 -10.74 -10.59
CA PHE A 84 -1.58 -11.10 -11.39
C PHE A 84 -2.81 -11.37 -10.52
N VAL A 85 -2.64 -12.03 -9.37
CA VAL A 85 -3.73 -12.25 -8.40
C VAL A 85 -4.26 -10.92 -7.88
N VAL A 86 -3.38 -10.02 -7.43
CA VAL A 86 -3.78 -8.68 -6.95
C VAL A 86 -4.48 -7.90 -8.06
N ALA A 87 -3.95 -7.93 -9.27
CA ALA A 87 -4.55 -7.25 -10.42
C ALA A 87 -5.94 -7.81 -10.78
N ALA A 88 -6.15 -9.11 -10.62
CA ALA A 88 -7.46 -9.74 -10.86
C ALA A 88 -8.49 -9.35 -9.78
N LEU A 89 -8.07 -9.21 -8.52
CA LEU A 89 -8.96 -8.91 -7.38
C LEU A 89 -9.12 -7.41 -7.10
N ARG A 90 -8.48 -6.52 -7.87
CA ARG A 90 -8.37 -5.07 -7.61
C ARG A 90 -9.70 -4.31 -7.44
N ASN A 91 -10.77 -4.76 -8.09
CA ASN A 91 -12.08 -4.10 -8.06
C ASN A 91 -13.03 -4.68 -7.00
N THR A 92 -12.52 -5.51 -6.10
CA THR A 92 -13.31 -6.22 -5.09
C THR A 92 -12.73 -5.98 -3.70
N GLY A 93 -13.54 -6.12 -2.65
CA GLY A 93 -13.06 -6.06 -1.26
C GLY A 93 -11.97 -7.09 -0.93
N TRP A 94 -11.93 -8.21 -1.67
CA TRP A 94 -10.87 -9.22 -1.59
C TRP A 94 -9.50 -8.71 -2.07
N GLY A 95 -9.46 -7.62 -2.83
CA GLY A 95 -8.22 -6.98 -3.26
C GLY A 95 -7.34 -6.54 -2.09
N VAL A 96 -7.94 -6.11 -0.97
CA VAL A 96 -7.19 -5.74 0.23
C VAL A 96 -6.44 -6.96 0.77
N VAL A 97 -7.12 -8.08 0.96
CA VAL A 97 -6.50 -9.33 1.43
C VAL A 97 -5.42 -9.81 0.47
N ALA A 98 -5.65 -9.71 -0.84
CA ALA A 98 -4.65 -10.06 -1.85
C ALA A 98 -3.39 -9.19 -1.74
N VAL A 99 -3.53 -7.88 -1.47
CA VAL A 99 -2.39 -6.98 -1.24
C VAL A 99 -1.66 -7.35 0.04
N PHE A 100 -2.36 -7.62 1.15
CA PHE A 100 -1.72 -8.09 2.38
C PHE A 100 -0.94 -9.41 2.16
N GLY A 101 -1.50 -10.33 1.37
CA GLY A 101 -0.83 -11.56 0.96
C GLY A 101 0.40 -11.32 0.09
N PHE A 102 0.30 -10.41 -0.89
CA PHE A 102 1.44 -9.97 -1.70
C PHE A 102 2.54 -9.38 -0.83
N THR A 103 2.19 -8.50 0.11
CA THR A 103 3.12 -7.87 1.03
C THR A 103 3.82 -8.90 1.95
N PHE A 104 3.09 -9.95 2.37
CA PHE A 104 3.67 -11.07 3.11
C PHE A 104 4.69 -11.85 2.27
N ILE A 105 4.36 -12.15 1.00
CA ILE A 105 5.28 -12.79 0.07
C ILE A 105 6.53 -11.93 -0.13
N ALA A 106 6.36 -10.61 -0.31
CA ALA A 106 7.49 -9.69 -0.39
C ALA A 106 8.36 -9.72 0.88
N GLY A 107 7.77 -9.83 2.07
CA GLY A 107 8.46 -10.03 3.34
C GLY A 107 9.25 -11.35 3.39
N LEU A 108 8.68 -12.46 2.91
CA LEU A 108 9.38 -13.75 2.81
C LEU A 108 10.62 -13.65 1.91
N MET A 109 10.52 -12.91 0.82
CA MET A 109 11.61 -12.74 -0.15
C MET A 109 12.78 -11.91 0.41
N LEU A 110 12.59 -11.15 1.49
CA LEU A 110 13.68 -10.49 2.20
C LEU A 110 14.55 -11.46 3.01
N ALA A 111 14.05 -12.66 3.31
CA ALA A 111 14.71 -13.59 4.23
C ALA A 111 16.16 -13.93 3.88
N PRO A 112 16.57 -14.20 2.62
CA PRO A 112 17.97 -14.46 2.30
C PRO A 112 18.89 -13.28 2.68
N THR A 113 18.42 -12.05 2.49
CA THR A 113 19.15 -10.83 2.87
C THR A 113 19.21 -10.66 4.38
N LEU A 114 18.10 -10.95 5.09
CA LEU A 114 18.11 -10.95 6.56
C LEU A 114 19.00 -12.06 7.14
N GLN A 115 19.02 -13.24 6.54
CA GLN A 115 19.88 -14.35 6.97
C GLN A 115 21.35 -14.00 6.81
N PHE A 116 21.72 -13.30 5.74
CA PHE A 116 23.06 -12.75 5.57
C PHE A 116 23.41 -11.75 6.68
N ALA A 117 22.52 -10.79 6.97
CA ALA A 117 22.73 -9.82 8.04
C ALA A 117 22.75 -10.46 9.43
N ALA A 118 21.94 -11.49 9.66
CA ALA A 118 21.88 -12.25 10.92
C ALA A 118 23.17 -13.04 11.21
N GLY A 119 23.98 -13.34 10.19
CA GLY A 119 25.30 -13.95 10.36
C GLY A 119 26.35 -13.03 11.00
N LEU A 120 26.05 -11.74 11.15
CA LEU A 120 26.91 -10.79 11.87
C LEU A 120 26.79 -10.97 13.39
N LYS A 121 27.85 -10.63 14.15
CA LYS A 121 27.88 -10.77 15.62
C LYS A 121 26.68 -10.14 16.34
N ASN A 122 26.16 -9.02 15.82
CA ASN A 122 24.99 -8.30 16.34
C ASN A 122 23.87 -8.19 15.29
N GLY A 123 23.78 -9.15 14.37
CA GLY A 123 22.92 -9.08 13.18
C GLY A 123 21.45 -8.82 13.47
N GLY A 124 20.87 -9.54 14.43
CA GLY A 124 19.47 -9.34 14.84
C GLY A 124 19.20 -7.94 15.39
N GLN A 125 20.11 -7.40 16.20
CA GLN A 125 19.99 -6.04 16.73
C GLN A 125 20.14 -4.98 15.63
N LEU A 126 21.06 -5.19 14.68
CA LEU A 126 21.23 -4.30 13.52
C LEU A 126 19.97 -4.25 12.65
N VAL A 127 19.39 -5.42 12.35
CA VAL A 127 18.15 -5.50 11.55
C VAL A 127 16.98 -4.86 12.30
N ALA A 128 16.80 -5.17 13.58
CA ALA A 128 15.72 -4.60 14.38
C ALA A 128 15.84 -3.08 14.53
N LEU A 129 17.05 -2.57 14.74
CA LEU A 129 17.30 -1.14 14.83
C LEU A 129 17.06 -0.46 13.48
N ALA A 130 17.61 -0.98 12.38
CA ALA A 130 17.46 -0.39 11.05
C ALA A 130 16.00 -0.38 10.59
N GLY A 131 15.31 -1.52 10.74
CA GLY A 131 13.89 -1.65 10.41
C GLY A 131 13.00 -0.78 11.30
N GLY A 132 13.26 -0.79 12.61
CA GLY A 132 12.53 0.01 13.59
C GLY A 132 12.69 1.52 13.38
N MET A 133 13.90 1.99 13.07
CA MET A 133 14.15 3.41 12.77
C MET A 133 13.45 3.83 11.48
N THR A 134 13.39 2.96 10.47
CA THR A 134 12.64 3.23 9.23
C THR A 134 11.15 3.33 9.54
N ALA A 135 10.58 2.36 10.25
CA ALA A 135 9.17 2.36 10.63
C ALA A 135 8.79 3.51 11.59
N ALA A 136 9.73 4.04 12.36
CA ALA A 136 9.47 5.17 13.25
C ALA A 136 9.36 6.51 12.51
N VAL A 137 9.97 6.62 11.32
CA VAL A 137 9.98 7.86 10.52
C VAL A 137 8.79 7.94 9.55
N PHE A 138 8.30 6.80 9.06
CA PHE A 138 7.25 6.69 8.04
C PHE A 138 5.89 6.30 8.64
#